data_AF-A0A7X3TY63-F1
#
_entry.id   AF-A0A7X3TY63-F1
#
_cell.length_a   1.000
_cell.length_b   1.000
_cell.length_c   1.000
_cell.angle_alpha   90.00
_cell.angle_beta   90.00
_cell.angle_gamma   90.00
#
_symmetry.space_group_name_H-M   'P 1'
#
loop_
_entity.id
_entity.type
_entity.pdbx_description
1 polymer ?
#
loop_
_entity_poly.entity_id
_entity_poly.type
_entity_poly.pdbx_seq_one_letter_code
_entity_poly.pdbx_strand_id
1 'polypeptide(L)'
;MGALLVGLAAAGIFMSVALPVWSQAAQREREAELVFRGEQYTRAVALYQRTNPGAFPPDVETLIEERFLRREYRDPMVEHGEFRILHEADAGDPGGRTARSSEDRGGVIGVVSSSR
;
A
#
# COMPACT_ATOMS: atom_id res chain seq x y z
N MET A 1 42.73 -30.30 12.03
CA MET A 1 42.46 -29.01 11.34
C MET A 1 41.37 -29.12 10.28
N GLY A 2 41.42 -30.06 9.33
CA GLY A 2 40.39 -30.18 8.26
C GLY A 2 38.95 -30.41 8.74
N ALA A 3 38.74 -31.26 9.74
CA ALA A 3 37.39 -31.52 10.28
C ALA A 3 36.71 -30.27 10.88
N LEU A 4 37.49 -29.36 11.48
CA LEU A 4 36.98 -28.09 12.00
C LEU A 4 36.50 -27.18 10.87
N LEU A 5 37.27 -27.09 9.78
CA LEU A 5 36.91 -26.28 8.61
C LEU A 5 35.65 -26.82 7.91
N VAL A 6 35.51 -28.15 7.81
CA VAL A 6 34.33 -28.79 7.25
C VAL A 6 33.09 -28.54 8.13
N GLY A 7 33.24 -28.65 9.45
CA GLY A 7 32.16 -28.32 10.39
C GLY A 7 31.72 -26.87 10.28
N LEU A 8 32.67 -25.93 10.19
CA LEU A 8 32.37 -24.50 10.02
C LEU A 8 31.71 -24.19 8.67
N ALA A 9 32.19 -24.83 7.60
CA ALA A 9 31.60 -24.70 6.27
C ALA A 9 30.15 -25.23 6.22
N ALA A 10 29.91 -26.40 6.82
CA ALA A 10 28.56 -26.96 6.92
C ALA A 10 27.63 -26.04 7.72
N ALA A 11 28.10 -25.52 8.86
CA ALA A 11 27.33 -24.56 9.67
C ALA A 11 26.99 -23.28 8.90
N GLY A 12 27.93 -22.73 8.12
CA GLY A 12 27.69 -21.56 7.26
C GLY A 12 26.63 -21.81 6.19
N ILE A 13 26.64 -23.00 5.56
CA ILE A 13 25.64 -23.39 4.57
C ILE A 13 24.26 -23.50 5.24
N PHE A 14 24.14 -24.16 6.38
CA PHE A 14 22.87 -24.26 7.11
C PHE A 14 22.31 -22.88 7.47
N MET A 15 23.16 -21.94 7.90
CA MET A 15 22.72 -20.59 8.27
C MET A 15 22.29 -19.76 7.05
N SER A 16 22.93 -19.95 5.90
CA SER A 16 22.57 -19.26 4.65
C SER A 16 21.14 -19.59 4.17
N VAL A 17 20.64 -20.79 4.47
CA VAL A 17 19.27 -21.21 4.13
C VAL A 17 18.22 -20.58 5.05
N ALA A 18 18.58 -20.23 6.29
CA ALA A 18 17.65 -19.66 7.26
C ALA A 18 17.37 -18.15 7.03
N LEU A 19 18.35 -17.40 6.53
CA LEU A 19 18.25 -15.96 6.27
C LEU A 19 17.09 -15.52 5.35
N PRO A 20 16.84 -16.16 4.18
CA PRO A 20 15.78 -15.71 3.26
C PRO A 20 14.37 -15.83 3.86
N VAL A 21 14.16 -16.70 4.85
CA VAL A 21 12.85 -16.85 5.51
C VAL A 21 12.49 -15.61 6.31
N TRP A 22 13.46 -14.98 6.97
CA TRP A 22 13.24 -13.77 7.75
C TRP A 22 12.97 -12.55 6.88
N SER A 23 13.67 -12.39 5.75
CA SER A 23 13.37 -11.31 4.81
C SER A 23 11.96 -11.44 4.23
N GLN A 24 11.52 -12.67 3.95
CA GLN A 24 10.14 -12.93 3.49
C GLN A 24 9.11 -12.64 4.59
N ALA A 25 9.38 -13.01 5.84
CA ALA A 25 8.49 -12.69 6.95
C ALA A 25 8.32 -11.18 7.13
N ALA A 26 9.43 -10.42 7.14
CA ALA A 26 9.41 -8.97 7.25
C ALA A 26 8.68 -8.31 6.05
N GLN A 27 8.83 -8.85 4.84
CA GLN A 27 8.12 -8.36 3.67
C GLN A 27 6.60 -8.60 3.79
N ARG A 28 6.18 -9.79 4.23
CA ARG A 28 4.76 -10.11 4.44
C ARG A 28 4.09 -9.22 5.48
N GLU A 29 4.81 -8.84 6.54
CA GLU A 29 4.28 -7.91 7.55
C GLU A 29 3.98 -6.54 6.95
N ARG A 30 4.88 -6.01 6.11
CA ARG A 30 4.65 -4.75 5.40
C ARG A 30 3.50 -4.86 4.40
N GLU A 31 3.38 -5.98 3.70
CA GLU A 31 2.27 -6.24 2.77
C GLU A 31 0.92 -6.28 3.50
N ALA A 32 0.87 -6.96 4.65
CA ALA A 32 -0.33 -6.99 5.49
C ALA A 32 -0.71 -5.59 5.98
N GLU A 33 0.27 -4.79 6.38
CA GLU A 33 0.03 -3.39 6.77
C GLU A 33 -0.43 -2.53 5.59
N LEU A 34 0.12 -2.74 4.40
CA LEU A 34 -0.30 -2.05 3.18
C LEU A 34 -1.76 -2.32 2.87
N VAL A 35 -2.18 -3.59 2.92
CA VAL A 35 -3.58 -3.99 2.72
C VAL A 35 -4.46 -3.37 3.79
N PHE A 36 -4.09 -3.46 5.06
CA PHE A 36 -4.86 -2.89 6.16
C PHE A 36 -5.08 -1.38 5.99
N ARG A 37 -4.03 -0.63 5.62
CA ARG A 37 -4.09 0.81 5.38
C ARG A 37 -4.94 1.13 4.15
N GLY A 38 -4.76 0.39 3.04
CA GLY A 38 -5.58 0.53 1.83
C GLY A 38 -7.08 0.26 2.08
N GLU A 39 -7.40 -0.75 2.87
CA GLU A 39 -8.78 -1.08 3.26
C GLU A 39 -9.46 0.07 4.02
N GLN A 40 -8.72 0.86 4.81
CA GLN A 40 -9.30 2.03 5.49
C GLN A 40 -9.78 3.08 4.49
N TYR A 41 -9.02 3.34 3.43
CA TYR A 41 -9.41 4.27 2.37
C TYR A 41 -10.64 3.76 1.60
N THR A 42 -10.62 2.50 1.16
CA THR A 42 -11.75 1.91 0.45
C THR A 42 -13.01 1.90 1.30
N ARG A 43 -12.88 1.59 2.60
CA ARG A 43 -13.99 1.65 3.55
C ARG A 43 -14.50 3.09 3.73
N ALA A 44 -13.61 4.07 3.82
CA ALA A 44 -13.99 5.48 3.96
C ALA A 44 -14.79 5.98 2.75
N VAL A 45 -14.31 5.67 1.54
CA VAL A 45 -15.01 5.99 0.27
C VAL A 45 -16.39 5.31 0.24
N ALA A 46 -16.47 4.03 0.61
CA ALA A 46 -17.75 3.31 0.65
C ALA A 46 -18.74 3.91 1.66
N LEU A 47 -18.26 4.36 2.83
CA LEU A 47 -19.10 5.03 3.82
C LEU A 47 -19.58 6.41 3.33
N TYR A 48 -18.72 7.16 2.64
CA TYR A 48 -19.08 8.42 2.02
C TYR A 48 -20.21 8.23 1.01
N GLN A 49 -20.08 7.27 0.08
CA GLN A 49 -21.12 6.98 -0.92
C GLN A 49 -22.46 6.53 -0.31
N ARG A 50 -22.41 5.81 0.82
CA ARG A 50 -23.63 5.43 1.55
C ARG A 50 -24.33 6.61 2.20
N THR A 51 -23.59 7.64 2.55
CA THR A 51 -24.10 8.87 3.18
C THR A 51 -24.55 9.89 2.13
N ASN A 52 -23.81 9.97 1.01
CA ASN A 52 -24.03 10.87 -0.11
C ASN A 52 -24.28 10.05 -1.40
N PRO A 53 -25.54 9.65 -1.68
CA PRO A 53 -25.84 8.77 -2.81
C PRO A 53 -25.42 9.39 -4.14
N GLY A 54 -24.61 8.66 -4.91
CA GLY A 54 -24.18 9.07 -6.25
C GLY A 54 -23.04 10.11 -6.28
N ALA A 55 -22.46 10.45 -5.12
CA ALA A 55 -21.29 11.32 -5.05
C ALA A 55 -20.06 10.53 -4.59
N PHE A 56 -18.92 10.84 -5.21
CA PHE A 56 -17.61 10.42 -4.75
C PHE A 56 -16.92 11.59 -4.04
N PRO A 57 -16.13 11.34 -3.00
CA PRO A 57 -15.39 12.40 -2.33
C PRO A 57 -14.40 13.05 -3.31
N PRO A 58 -14.29 14.39 -3.37
CA PRO A 58 -13.38 15.07 -4.30
C PRO A 58 -11.90 14.81 -3.99
N ASP A 59 -11.58 14.68 -2.72
CA ASP A 59 -10.23 14.47 -2.20
C ASP A 59 -10.25 13.63 -0.91
N VAL A 60 -9.06 13.19 -0.49
CA VAL A 60 -8.89 12.43 0.75
C VAL A 60 -9.10 13.31 1.99
N GLU A 61 -8.85 14.61 1.89
CA GLU A 61 -8.98 15.54 3.00
C GLU A 61 -10.44 15.66 3.45
N THR A 62 -11.38 15.69 2.50
CA THR A 62 -12.83 15.60 2.72
C THR A 62 -13.20 14.36 3.53
N LEU A 63 -12.58 13.20 3.25
CA LEU A 63 -12.83 11.98 4.02
C LEU A 63 -12.35 12.10 5.46
N ILE A 64 -11.31 12.89 5.72
CA ILE A 64 -10.80 13.16 7.08
C ILE A 64 -11.71 14.17 7.79
N GLU A 65 -12.09 15.25 7.12
CA GLU A 65 -12.95 16.31 7.65
C GLU A 65 -14.34 15.78 8.04
N GLU A 66 -14.97 15.01 7.16
CA GLU A 66 -16.27 14.37 7.41
C GLU A 66 -16.16 13.13 8.31
N ARG A 67 -14.96 12.83 8.82
CA ARG A 67 -14.67 11.74 9.78
C ARG A 67 -14.94 10.33 9.25
N PHE A 68 -14.93 10.13 7.93
CA PHE A 68 -14.92 8.80 7.32
C PHE A 68 -13.55 8.11 7.44
N LEU A 69 -12.49 8.91 7.47
CA LEU A 69 -11.11 8.47 7.70
C LEU A 69 -10.55 9.17 8.95
N ARG A 70 -9.86 8.42 9.83
CA ARG A 70 -9.35 8.99 11.10
C ARG A 70 -8.11 9.85 10.93
N ARG A 71 -7.28 9.49 9.95
CA ARG A 71 -5.98 10.12 9.64
C ARG A 71 -5.54 9.64 8.27
N GLU A 72 -4.69 10.42 7.64
CA GLU A 72 -3.96 9.93 6.48
C GLU A 72 -2.98 8.82 6.88
N TYR A 73 -3.04 7.70 6.17
CA TYR A 73 -2.14 6.58 6.37
C TYR A 73 -1.00 6.64 5.35
N ARG A 74 0.20 6.25 5.77
CA ARG A 74 1.36 6.21 4.89
C ARG A 74 1.49 4.87 4.18
N ASP A 75 2.11 4.81 3.02
CA ASP A 75 2.44 3.56 2.34
C ASP A 75 3.71 2.93 2.96
N PRO A 76 3.66 1.70 3.53
CA PRO A 76 4.82 1.05 4.14
C PRO A 76 5.83 0.48 3.11
N MET A 77 5.52 0.50 1.80
CA MET A 77 6.40 0.01 0.73
C MET A 77 7.30 1.07 0.12
N VAL A 78 7.06 2.36 0.41
CA VAL A 78 7.80 3.48 -0.20
C VAL A 78 8.37 4.39 0.88
N GLU A 79 9.55 4.95 0.63
CA GLU A 79 10.27 5.77 1.61
C GLU A 79 9.53 7.07 1.95
N HIS A 80 8.90 7.69 0.95
CA HIS A 80 8.09 8.91 1.12
C HIS A 80 6.74 8.64 1.81
N GLY A 81 6.30 7.38 1.85
CA GLY A 81 5.05 6.97 2.48
C GLY A 81 3.78 7.51 1.81
N GLU A 82 3.84 7.98 0.56
CA GLU A 82 2.67 8.54 -0.13
C GLU A 82 1.94 7.48 -0.95
N PHE A 83 0.62 7.36 -0.70
CA PHE A 83 -0.25 6.59 -1.58
C PHE A 83 -0.63 7.41 -2.81
N ARG A 84 -0.72 6.73 -3.96
CA ARG A 84 -1.31 7.33 -5.14
C ARG A 84 -2.83 7.23 -5.03
N ILE A 85 -3.49 8.38 -5.06
CA ILE A 85 -4.95 8.46 -5.03
C ILE A 85 -5.48 8.06 -6.40
N LEU A 86 -6.45 7.15 -6.42
CA LEU A 86 -7.16 6.73 -7.60
C LEU A 86 -8.48 7.48 -7.68
N HIS A 87 -8.70 8.13 -8.81
CA HIS A 87 -9.96 8.78 -9.12
C HIS A 87 -10.77 7.95 -10.12
N GLU A 88 -12.05 8.30 -10.28
CA GLU A 88 -12.96 7.64 -11.21
C GLU A 88 -12.40 7.57 -12.65
N ALA A 89 -11.73 8.64 -13.09
CA ALA A 89 -11.02 8.69 -14.37
C ALA A 89 -9.90 7.63 -14.49
N ASP A 90 -9.25 7.28 -13.38
CA ASP A 90 -8.11 6.35 -13.33
C ASP A 90 -8.55 4.87 -13.30
N ALA A 91 -9.85 4.59 -13.11
CA ALA A 91 -10.40 3.24 -13.08
C ALA A 91 -10.10 2.42 -14.35
N GLY A 92 -9.91 3.10 -15.49
CA GLY A 92 -9.53 2.49 -16.77
C GLY A 92 -8.03 2.32 -17.01
N ASP A 93 -7.18 3.00 -16.23
CA ASP A 93 -5.72 2.89 -16.32
C ASP A 93 -5.08 2.94 -14.91
N PRO A 94 -5.16 1.83 -14.15
CA PRO A 94 -4.52 1.74 -12.83
C PRO A 94 -2.98 1.83 -12.89
N GLY A 95 -2.39 1.90 -14.10
CA GLY A 95 -0.97 2.08 -14.30
C GLY A 95 -0.49 3.52 -14.40
N GLY A 96 -1.40 4.51 -14.44
CA GLY A 96 -1.05 5.92 -14.52
C GLY A 96 -0.23 6.29 -15.77
N ARG A 97 -0.42 5.55 -16.88
CA ARG A 97 0.30 5.80 -18.13
C ARG A 97 -0.24 7.05 -18.83
N THR A 98 -1.48 7.44 -18.53
CA THR A 98 -2.06 8.73 -18.95
C THR A 98 -2.15 9.69 -17.76
N ALA A 99 -1.24 10.67 -17.69
CA ALA A 99 -1.35 11.77 -16.75
C ALA A 99 -2.46 12.74 -17.19
N ARG A 100 -3.71 12.50 -16.75
CA ARG A 100 -4.80 13.50 -16.85
C ARG A 100 -4.62 14.53 -15.74
N SER A 101 -5.00 15.79 -15.91
CA SER A 101 -4.95 16.81 -14.84
C SER A 101 -5.91 16.45 -13.69
N SER A 102 -5.48 16.61 -12.43
CA SER A 102 -6.23 16.23 -11.20
C SER A 102 -7.66 16.78 -11.14
N GLU A 103 -7.89 17.95 -11.73
CA GLU A 103 -9.18 18.64 -11.75
C GLU A 103 -10.26 17.92 -12.60
N ASP A 104 -9.85 17.13 -13.59
CA ASP A 104 -10.73 16.44 -14.53
C ASP A 104 -10.87 14.93 -14.20
N ARG A 105 -10.30 14.50 -13.06
CA ARG A 105 -10.22 13.08 -12.71
C ARG A 105 -11.48 12.53 -12.03
N GLY A 106 -12.42 13.38 -11.62
CA GLY A 106 -13.59 12.98 -10.84
C GLY A 106 -13.24 12.63 -9.40
N GLY A 107 -14.20 12.04 -8.66
CA GLY A 107 -14.00 11.76 -7.24
C GLY A 107 -13.09 10.56 -6.97
N VAL A 108 -12.59 10.48 -5.73
CA VAL A 108 -11.68 9.44 -5.24
C VAL A 108 -12.43 8.11 -5.09
N ILE A 109 -11.91 7.09 -5.75
CA ILE A 109 -12.40 5.71 -5.68
C ILE A 109 -11.56 4.83 -4.76
N GLY A 110 -10.31 5.21 -4.48
CA GLY A 110 -9.42 4.45 -3.61
C GLY A 110 -7.97 4.93 -3.65
N VAL A 111 -7.06 4.07 -3.19
CA VAL A 111 -5.62 4.34 -3.17
C VAL A 111 -4.83 3.13 -3.67
N VAL A 112 -3.67 3.38 -4.28
CA VAL A 112 -2.72 2.35 -4.70
C VAL A 112 -1.30 2.70 -4.25
N SER A 113 -0.52 1.66 -3.94
CA SER A 113 0.90 1.82 -3.63
C SER A 113 1.67 2.32 -4.84
N SER A 114 2.61 3.25 -4.63
CA SER A 114 3.49 3.74 -5.69
C SER A 114 4.76 2.90 -5.88
N SER A 115 4.91 1.76 -5.19
CA SER A 115 6.11 0.91 -5.16
C SER A 115 6.41 0.11 -6.44
N ARG A 116 5.90 0.56 -7.60
CA ARG A 116 5.98 -0.17 -8.88
C ARG A 116 7.35 -0.12 -9.52
#